data_AF-A0A8H8QW98-F1
#
_entry.id   AF-A0A8H8QW98-F1
#
_cell.length_a   1.000
_cell.length_b   1.000
_cell.length_c   1.000
_cell.angle_alpha   90.00
_cell.angle_beta   90.00
_cell.angle_gamma   90.00
#
_symmetry.space_group_name_H-M   'P 1'
#
loop_
_entity.id
_entity.type
_entity.pdbx_description
1 polymer ?
#
loop_
_entity_poly.entity_id
_entity_poly.type
_entity_poly.pdbx_seq_one_letter_code
_entity_poly.pdbx_strand_id
1 'polypeptide(L)'
;MPPSKPKPSEIAAEAKRTYIPYIRQNFSEIWPSTSFLCYSESMCAQPSGHLDRQARFAFYDDDPVDLALKWNAGEKKAIAPIIMPANDKRPGGDWEAGKLL
;
A
#
# COMPACT_ATOMS: atom_id res chain seq x y z
N MET A 1 9.05 24.13 24.89
CA MET A 1 9.69 23.23 23.90
C MET A 1 8.60 22.70 22.98
N PRO A 2 8.78 22.71 21.65
CA PRO A 2 7.83 22.02 20.78
C PRO A 2 7.84 20.51 21.13
N PRO A 3 6.69 19.83 21.08
CA PRO A 3 6.63 18.40 21.41
C PRO A 3 7.58 17.63 20.47
N SER A 4 8.40 16.76 21.05
CA SER A 4 9.25 15.85 20.28
C SER A 4 8.37 15.00 19.36
N LYS A 5 8.80 14.81 18.11
CA LYS A 5 8.11 13.87 17.20
C LYS A 5 7.98 12.51 17.91
N PRO A 6 6.78 11.90 17.92
CA PRO A 6 6.57 10.63 18.59
C PRO A 6 7.51 9.56 18.04
N LYS A 7 7.95 8.65 18.90
CA LYS A 7 8.80 7.55 18.48
C LYS A 7 8.00 6.62 17.56
N PRO A 8 8.63 5.96 16.58
CA PRO A 8 7.93 5.00 15.72
C PRO A 8 7.14 3.94 16.50
N SER A 9 7.68 3.45 17.61
CA SER A 9 6.99 2.49 18.49
C SER A 9 5.73 3.05 19.15
N GLU A 10 5.70 4.35 19.45
CA GLU A 10 4.52 5.04 20.02
C GLU A 10 3.44 5.18 18.95
N ILE A 11 3.83 5.57 17.74
CA ILE A 11 2.93 5.62 16.57
C ILE A 11 2.36 4.23 16.29
N ALA A 12 3.20 3.18 16.34
CA ALA A 12 2.75 1.82 16.13
C ALA A 12 1.77 1.33 17.21
N ALA A 13 2.04 1.67 18.47
CA ALA A 13 1.14 1.36 19.57
C ALA A 13 -0.22 2.05 19.42
N GLU A 14 -0.23 3.33 19.03
CA GLU A 14 -1.45 4.07 18.76
C GLU A 14 -2.22 3.49 17.56
N ALA A 15 -1.53 3.17 16.46
CA ALA A 15 -2.13 2.53 15.30
C ALA A 15 -2.83 1.21 15.66
N LYS A 16 -2.18 0.36 16.46
CA LYS A 16 -2.76 -0.90 16.92
C LYS A 16 -3.94 -0.72 17.86
N ARG A 17 -3.82 0.20 18.81
CA ARG A 17 -4.81 0.38 19.88
C ARG A 17 -6.03 1.16 19.41
N THR A 18 -5.84 2.10 18.50
CA THR A 18 -6.85 3.10 18.15
C THR A 18 -7.28 2.98 16.69
N TYR A 19 -6.35 3.15 15.75
CA TYR A 19 -6.71 3.32 14.34
C TYR A 19 -7.15 2.03 13.65
N ILE A 20 -6.42 0.92 13.82
CA ILE A 20 -6.78 -0.36 13.20
C ILE A 20 -8.18 -0.84 13.65
N PRO A 21 -8.52 -0.84 14.95
CA PRO A 21 -9.87 -1.17 15.40
C PRO A 21 -10.92 -0.22 14.85
N TYR A 22 -10.66 1.09 14.89
CA TYR A 22 -11.59 2.10 14.37
C TYR A 22 -11.89 1.91 12.88
N ILE A 23 -10.87 1.68 12.07
CA ILE A 23 -11.02 1.44 10.63
C ILE A 23 -11.86 0.19 10.38
N ARG A 24 -11.54 -0.93 11.06
CA ARG A 24 -12.27 -2.19 10.90
C ARG A 24 -13.74 -2.08 11.31
N GLN A 25 -14.03 -1.29 12.35
CA GLN A 25 -15.40 -1.12 12.85
C GLN A 25 -16.24 -0.21 11.97
N ASN A 26 -15.65 0.86 11.41
CA ASN A 26 -16.42 1.93 10.77
C ASN A 26 -16.34 1.92 9.23
N PHE A 27 -15.35 1.24 8.65
CA PHE A 27 -15.06 1.30 7.21
C PHE A 27 -14.93 -0.07 6.55
N SER A 28 -15.25 -1.17 7.23
CA SER A 28 -15.15 -2.52 6.65
C SER A 28 -16.03 -2.72 5.42
N GLU A 29 -17.17 -2.02 5.34
CA GLU A 29 -18.06 -2.05 4.17
C GLU A 29 -17.47 -1.28 2.97
N ILE A 30 -16.73 -0.21 3.23
CA ILE A 30 -16.14 0.66 2.21
C ILE A 30 -14.80 0.10 1.73
N TRP A 31 -14.00 -0.42 2.66
CA TRP A 31 -12.66 -0.99 2.45
C TRP A 31 -12.57 -2.38 3.09
N PRO A 32 -13.18 -3.39 2.46
CA PRO A 32 -13.10 -4.76 2.96
C PRO A 32 -11.64 -5.23 2.98
N SER A 33 -11.24 -5.89 4.06
CA SER A 33 -9.92 -6.52 4.16
C SER A 33 -9.89 -7.76 3.28
N THR A 34 -9.49 -7.60 2.01
CA THR A 34 -9.35 -8.71 1.06
C THR A 34 -7.88 -9.10 0.91
N SER A 35 -7.61 -10.40 0.89
CA SER A 35 -6.31 -10.96 0.52
C SER A 35 -6.53 -12.10 -0.45
N PHE A 36 -5.68 -12.20 -1.47
CA PHE A 36 -5.75 -13.26 -2.48
C PHE A 36 -4.38 -13.90 -2.59
N LEU A 37 -4.34 -15.22 -2.44
CA LEU A 37 -3.16 -16.00 -2.79
C LEU A 37 -3.22 -16.30 -4.28
N CYS A 38 -2.31 -15.71 -5.05
CA CYS A 38 -2.20 -15.93 -6.48
C CYS A 38 -0.91 -16.70 -6.77
N TYR A 39 -1.05 -17.91 -7.31
CA TYR A 39 0.10 -18.69 -7.75
C TYR A 39 0.55 -18.19 -9.12
N SER A 40 1.86 -18.09 -9.33
CA SER A 40 2.44 -17.63 -10.61
C SER A 40 1.92 -18.43 -11.80
N GLU A 41 1.77 -19.74 -11.65
CA GLU A 41 1.22 -20.67 -12.65
C GLU A 41 -0.23 -20.36 -13.05
N SER A 42 -0.99 -19.68 -12.18
CA SER A 42 -2.36 -19.25 -12.46
C SER A 42 -2.43 -17.91 -13.20
N MET A 43 -1.32 -17.16 -13.28
CA MET A 43 -1.23 -15.89 -13.99
C MET A 43 -0.87 -16.10 -15.47
N CYS A 44 -1.78 -16.73 -16.22
CA CYS A 44 -1.64 -16.83 -17.68
C CYS A 44 -1.89 -15.45 -18.31
N ALA A 45 -0.84 -14.65 -18.44
CA ALA A 45 -0.89 -13.41 -19.22
C ALA A 45 -1.05 -13.76 -20.70
N GLN A 46 -2.25 -13.51 -21.26
CA GLN A 46 -2.42 -13.58 -22.70
C GLN A 46 -1.56 -12.49 -23.34
N PRO A 47 -0.78 -12.79 -24.39
CA PRO A 47 -0.10 -11.75 -25.16
C PRO A 47 -1.14 -10.73 -25.60
N SER A 48 -0.94 -9.46 -25.26
CA SER A 48 -1.87 -8.42 -25.68
C SER A 48 -1.85 -8.33 -27.20
N GLY A 49 -2.96 -8.66 -27.87
CA GLY A 49 -3.12 -8.46 -29.32
C GLY A 49 -3.05 -6.99 -29.75
N HIS A 50 -3.00 -6.06 -28.78
CA HIS A 50 -2.77 -4.64 -28.99
C HIS A 50 -1.28 -4.34 -29.00
N LEU A 51 -0.69 -4.37 -30.21
CA LEU A 51 0.71 -3.97 -30.46
C LEU A 51 0.99 -2.48 -30.14
N ASP A 52 -0.06 -1.66 -29.95
CA ASP A 52 0.06 -0.20 -29.77
C ASP A 52 0.08 0.30 -28.31
N ARG A 53 0.03 -0.58 -27.30
CA ARG A 53 0.15 -0.13 -25.90
C ARG A 53 1.62 0.13 -25.56
N GLN A 54 2.11 1.31 -25.89
CA GLN A 54 3.42 1.76 -25.44
C GLN A 54 3.39 2.02 -23.93
N ALA A 55 4.01 1.11 -23.17
CA ALA A 55 4.19 1.31 -21.74
C ALA A 55 5.08 2.53 -21.51
N ARG A 56 4.58 3.49 -20.71
CA ARG A 56 5.34 4.67 -20.30
C ARG A 56 5.94 4.37 -18.94
N PHE A 57 7.25 4.60 -18.82
CA PHE A 57 7.97 4.46 -17.56
C PHE A 57 8.47 5.82 -17.12
N ALA A 58 8.37 6.09 -15.82
CA ALA A 58 8.87 7.29 -15.19
C ALA A 58 9.40 6.93 -13.80
N PHE A 59 10.38 7.71 -13.35
CA PHE A 59 10.99 7.57 -12.03
C PHE A 59 10.61 8.80 -11.21
N TYR A 60 10.19 8.57 -9.98
CA TYR A 60 9.81 9.61 -9.04
C TYR A 60 10.56 9.37 -7.72
N ASP A 61 11.06 10.45 -7.13
CA ASP A 61 11.64 10.45 -5.79
C ASP A 61 10.53 10.85 -4.80
N ASP A 62 9.62 9.91 -4.52
CA ASP A 62 8.41 10.12 -3.72
C ASP A 62 7.98 8.80 -3.06
N ASP A 63 7.17 8.89 -2.00
CA ASP A 63 6.57 7.71 -1.38
C ASP A 63 5.58 7.05 -2.37
N PRO A 64 5.63 5.72 -2.55
CA PRO A 64 4.80 5.04 -3.54
C PRO A 64 3.29 5.16 -3.25
N VAL A 65 2.88 5.28 -1.98
CA VAL A 65 1.48 5.49 -1.59
C VAL A 65 1.06 6.92 -1.90
N ASP A 66 1.88 7.91 -1.55
CA ASP A 66 1.59 9.30 -1.86
C ASP A 66 1.49 9.54 -3.38
N LEU A 67 2.41 8.95 -4.16
CA LEU A 67 2.39 9.03 -5.61
C LEU A 67 1.13 8.39 -6.21
N ALA A 68 0.72 7.21 -5.72
CA ALA A 68 -0.49 6.55 -6.17
C ALA A 68 -1.76 7.36 -5.84
N LEU A 69 -1.82 7.98 -4.67
CA LEU A 69 -2.92 8.87 -4.27
C LEU A 69 -2.99 10.12 -5.16
N LYS A 70 -1.84 10.73 -5.48
CA LYS A 70 -1.75 11.88 -6.40
C LYS A 70 -2.25 11.52 -7.80
N TRP A 71 -1.91 10.32 -8.30
CA TRP A 71 -2.43 9.83 -9.58
C TRP A 71 -3.95 9.64 -9.57
N ASN A 72 -4.48 9.01 -8.52
CA ASN A 72 -5.92 8.73 -8.42
C ASN A 72 -6.75 10.02 -8.25
N ALA A 73 -6.17 11.10 -7.72
CA ALA A 73 -6.83 12.40 -7.64
C ALA A 73 -6.95 13.10 -9.01
N GLY A 74 -6.06 12.81 -9.97
CA GLY A 74 -6.01 13.45 -11.28
C GLY A 74 -6.79 12.72 -12.38
N GLU A 75 -6.93 11.40 -12.29
CA GLU A 75 -7.60 10.57 -13.31
C GLU A 75 -8.87 9.93 -12.74
N LYS A 76 -10.02 10.16 -13.38
CA LYS A 76 -11.29 9.53 -12.98
C LYS A 76 -11.16 8.00 -13.05
N LYS A 77 -11.03 7.37 -11.88
CA LYS A 77 -11.21 5.92 -11.61
C LYS A 77 -10.04 4.98 -11.93
N ALA A 78 -8.80 5.45 -12.04
CA ALA A 78 -7.65 4.55 -12.17
C ALA A 78 -7.19 4.07 -10.78
N ILE A 79 -7.46 2.80 -10.43
CA ILE A 79 -6.80 2.16 -9.29
C ILE A 79 -5.32 2.03 -9.65
N ALA A 80 -4.45 2.75 -8.96
CA ALA A 80 -3.00 2.62 -9.09
C ALA A 80 -2.51 1.48 -8.18
N PRO A 81 -2.18 0.29 -8.73
CA PRO A 81 -1.63 -0.79 -7.92
C PRO A 81 -0.22 -0.41 -7.46
N ILE A 82 0.07 -0.68 -6.19
CA ILE A 82 1.39 -0.48 -5.60
C ILE A 82 1.97 -1.86 -5.29
N ILE A 83 3.24 -2.05 -5.65
CA ILE A 83 4.00 -3.21 -5.21
C ILE A 83 4.67 -2.84 -3.89
N MET A 84 4.26 -3.52 -2.82
CA MET A 84 4.85 -3.35 -1.50
C MET A 84 5.97 -4.40 -1.31
N PRO A 85 7.21 -3.99 -0.97
CA PRO A 85 8.25 -4.92 -0.55
C PRO A 85 7.79 -5.65 0.71
N ALA A 86 7.46 -6.94 0.57
CA ALA A 86 6.93 -7.73 1.67
C ALA A 86 8.06 -8.45 2.42
N ASN A 87 7.91 -8.56 3.75
CA ASN A 87 8.78 -9.40 4.55
C ASN A 87 8.22 -10.83 4.57
N ASP A 88 9.08 -11.82 4.31
CA ASP A 88 8.68 -13.23 4.23
C ASP A 88 8.08 -13.81 5.51
N LYS A 89 8.39 -13.22 6.67
CA LYS A 89 8.05 -13.76 8.00
C LYS A 89 7.03 -12.92 8.76
N ARG A 90 6.94 -11.61 8.47
CA ARG A 90 6.13 -10.66 9.25
C ARG A 90 5.28 -9.78 8.34
N PRO A 91 3.93 -9.84 8.45
CA PRO A 91 3.05 -8.94 7.71
C PRO A 91 3.40 -7.47 8.01
N GLY A 92 3.66 -6.69 6.97
CA GLY A 92 4.06 -5.28 7.12
C GLY A 92 5.48 -5.07 7.66
N GLY A 93 6.31 -6.12 7.77
CA GLY A 93 7.67 -6.01 8.26
C GLY A 93 7.78 -5.70 9.76
N ASP A 94 8.83 -4.98 10.14
CA ASP A 94 9.14 -4.61 11.55
C ASP A 94 8.76 -3.15 11.84
N TRP A 95 7.63 -2.71 11.29
CA TRP A 95 7.12 -1.33 11.40
C TRP A 95 6.92 -0.88 12.86
N GLU A 96 6.71 -1.84 13.78
CA GLU A 96 6.57 -1.60 15.21
C GLU A 96 7.88 -1.15 15.88
N ALA A 97 9.02 -1.58 15.34
CA ALA A 97 10.34 -1.21 15.84
C ALA A 97 10.87 0.08 15.18
N GLY A 98 10.11 0.69 14.26
CA GLY A 98 10.56 1.86 13.51
C GLY A 98 11.64 1.58 12.48
N LYS A 99 11.85 0.31 12.11
CA LYS A 99 12.66 -0.01 10.93
C LYS A 99 11.84 0.41 9.71
N LEU A 100 12.29 1.48 9.07
CA LEU A 100 11.85 1.80 7.72
C LEU A 100 12.20 0.62 6.81
N LEU A 101 11.29 0.30 5.90
CA LEU A 101 11.46 -0.76 4.88
C LEU A 101 12.80 -0.63 4.15
#